data_AF-A0A0Q4G2S7-F1
#
_entry.id   AF-A0A0Q4G2S7-F1
#
_cell.length_a   1.000
_cell.length_b   1.000
_cell.length_c   1.000
_cell.angle_alpha   90.00
_cell.angle_beta   90.00
_cell.angle_gamma   90.00
#
_symmetry.space_group_name_H-M   'P 1'
#
loop_
_entity.id
_entity.type
_entity.pdbx_description
1 polymer ?
#
loop_
_entity_poly.entity_id
_entity_poly.type
_entity_poly.pdbx_seq_one_letter_code
_entity_poly.pdbx_strand_id
1 'polypeptide(L)'
;MAAALADELVALTVQLSDLAYDLGQYPDTLRRHMTSIQAIDRITQAQLAIADVLRSDETVVDRLAHITLAGLSSSIATRMDPPANRSG
;
A
#
# COMPACT_ATOMS: atom_id res chain seq x y z
N MET A 1 -6.49 -12.64 12.81
CA MET A 1 -6.75 -12.54 11.35
C MET A 1 -6.12 -11.28 10.75
N ALA A 2 -6.39 -10.08 11.28
CA ALA A 2 -5.78 -8.83 10.78
C ALA A 2 -4.24 -8.86 10.78
N ALA A 3 -3.61 -9.30 11.87
CA ALA A 3 -2.15 -9.44 11.94
C ALA A 3 -1.58 -10.40 10.88
N ALA A 4 -2.19 -11.57 10.68
CA ALA A 4 -1.76 -12.52 9.66
C ALA A 4 -1.89 -11.97 8.23
N LEU A 5 -2.92 -11.16 7.96
CA LEU A 5 -3.08 -10.48 6.66
C LEU A 5 -2.03 -9.37 6.47
N ALA A 6 -1.68 -8.65 7.55
CA ALA A 6 -0.61 -7.67 7.51
C ALA A 6 0.75 -8.33 7.23
N ASP A 7 1.02 -9.47 7.86
CA ASP A 7 2.24 -10.24 7.64
C ASP A 7 2.35 -10.72 6.19
N GLU A 8 1.25 -11.21 5.62
CA GLU A 8 1.19 -11.62 4.21
C GLU A 8 1.40 -10.43 3.26
N LEU A 9 0.80 -9.26 3.54
CA LEU A 9 1.03 -8.05 2.75
C LEU A 9 2.52 -7.65 2.74
N VAL A 10 3.18 -7.71 3.90
CA VAL A 10 4.63 -7.46 3.99
C VAL A 10 5.42 -8.50 3.21
N ALA A 11 5.08 -9.79 3.30
CA ALA A 11 5.75 -10.83 2.53
C ALA A 11 5.64 -10.60 1.01
N LEU A 12 4.46 -10.20 0.53
CA LEU A 12 4.23 -9.87 -0.88
C LEU A 12 5.01 -8.61 -1.31
N THR A 13 5.17 -7.62 -0.43
CA THR A 13 5.98 -6.41 -0.73
C THR A 13 7.46 -6.74 -0.96
N VAL A 14 7.99 -7.73 -0.25
CA VAL A 14 9.37 -8.20 -0.43
C VAL A 14 9.53 -8.81 -1.83
N GLN A 15 8.61 -9.69 -2.24
CA GLN A 15 8.65 -10.31 -3.57
C GLN A 15 8.54 -9.27 -4.70
N LEU A 16 7.69 -8.25 -4.54
CA LEU A 16 7.58 -7.15 -5.51
C LEU A 16 8.86 -6.31 -5.59
N SER A 17 9.53 -6.09 -4.45
CA SER A 17 10.79 -5.35 -4.37
C SER A 17 11.91 -6.11 -5.08
N ASP A 18 11.99 -7.43 -4.89
CA ASP A 18 12.96 -8.30 -5.57
C ASP A 18 12.75 -8.27 -7.08
N LEU A 19 11.50 -8.38 -7.55
CA LEU A 19 11.19 -8.30 -8.97
C LEU A 19 11.51 -6.92 -9.58
N ALA A 20 11.23 -5.84 -8.85
CA ALA A 20 11.57 -4.49 -9.30
C ALA A 20 13.09 -4.30 -9.39
N TYR A 21 13.83 -4.85 -8.44
CA TYR A 21 15.30 -4.87 -8.45
C TYR A 21 15.82 -5.65 -9.66
N ASP A 22 15.28 -6.84 -9.91
CA ASP A 22 15.67 -7.68 -11.04
C ASP A 22 15.39 -7.02 -12.39
N LEU A 23 14.34 -6.21 -12.50
CA LEU A 23 14.05 -5.42 -13.71
C LEU A 23 15.00 -4.22 -13.85
N GLY A 24 15.37 -3.60 -12.73
CA GLY A 24 16.21 -2.41 -12.68
C GLY A 24 17.69 -2.67 -12.96
N GLN A 25 18.16 -3.91 -12.83
CA GLN A 25 19.56 -4.27 -13.08
C GLN A 25 19.99 -4.13 -14.56
N TYR A 26 19.02 -4.07 -15.49
CA TYR A 26 19.27 -3.89 -16.92
C TYR A 26 18.93 -2.46 -17.36
N PRO A 27 19.90 -1.62 -17.76
CA PRO A 27 19.67 -0.20 -18.05
C PRO A 27 18.61 0.09 -19.12
N ASP A 28 18.53 -0.76 -20.15
CA ASP A 28 17.53 -0.59 -21.22
C ASP A 28 16.12 -0.99 -20.77
N THR A 29 16.01 -2.04 -19.95
CA THR A 29 14.74 -2.44 -19.30
C THR A 29 14.27 -1.36 -18.33
N LEU A 30 15.17 -0.84 -17.49
CA LEU A 30 14.90 0.24 -16.56
C LEU A 30 14.38 1.49 -17.30
N ARG A 31 15.06 1.91 -18.37
CA ARG A 31 14.64 3.07 -19.17
C ARG A 31 13.27 2.87 -19.81
N ARG A 32 13.01 1.66 -20.35
CA ARG A 32 11.75 1.33 -21.03
C ARG A 32 10.57 1.19 -20.07
N HIS A 33 10.81 0.74 -18.84
CA HIS A 33 9.78 0.38 -17.87
C HIS A 33 9.79 1.23 -16.60
N MET A 34 10.49 2.37 -16.59
CA MET A 34 10.62 3.25 -15.42
C MET A 34 9.25 3.58 -14.79
N THR A 35 8.25 3.93 -15.62
CA THR A 35 6.89 4.22 -15.15
C THR A 35 6.24 3.01 -14.47
N SER A 36 6.44 1.81 -14.99
CA SER A 36 5.94 0.57 -14.39
C SER A 36 6.62 0.28 -13.06
N ILE A 37 7.94 0.51 -12.97
CA ILE A 37 8.70 0.34 -11.73
C ILE A 37 8.26 1.35 -10.67
N GLN A 38 8.01 2.61 -11.05
CA GLN A 38 7.45 3.61 -10.15
C GLN A 38 6.03 3.24 -9.67
N ALA A 39 5.22 2.60 -10.52
CA ALA A 39 3.92 2.09 -10.12
C ALA A 39 4.04 0.93 -9.11
N ILE A 40 5.03 0.04 -9.28
CA ILE A 40 5.34 -1.03 -8.32
C ILE A 40 5.76 -0.46 -6.96
N ASP A 41 6.62 0.57 -6.94
CA ASP A 41 7.00 1.26 -5.70
C ASP A 41 5.78 1.85 -4.98
N ARG A 42 4.90 2.54 -5.72
CA ARG A 42 3.66 3.09 -5.15
C ARG A 42 2.74 2.00 -4.57
N ILE A 43 2.63 0.85 -5.22
CA ILE A 43 1.85 -0.29 -4.73
C ILE A 43 2.48 -0.85 -3.45
N THR A 44 3.79 -0.99 -3.44
CA THR A 44 4.56 -1.49 -2.29
C THR A 44 4.35 -0.60 -1.06
N GLN A 45 4.47 0.72 -1.23
CA GLN A 45 4.20 1.70 -0.17
C GLN A 45 2.75 1.62 0.33
N ALA A 46 1.79 1.40 -0.57
CA ALA A 46 0.38 1.27 -0.18
C ALA A 46 0.13 -0.02 0.63
N GLN A 47 0.74 -1.13 0.24
CA GLN A 47 0.63 -2.41 0.95
C GLN A 47 1.24 -2.33 2.36
N LEU A 48 2.40 -1.68 2.50
CA LEU A 48 3.03 -1.45 3.81
C LEU A 48 2.16 -0.57 4.70
N ALA A 49 1.63 0.54 4.19
CA ALA A 49 0.74 1.41 4.95
C ALA A 49 -0.55 0.68 5.40
N ILE A 50 -1.09 -0.21 4.55
CA ILE A 50 -2.25 -1.04 4.92
C ILE A 50 -1.86 -2.07 5.99
N ALA A 51 -0.69 -2.70 5.88
CA ALA A 51 -0.19 -3.63 6.91
C ALA A 51 -0.04 -2.94 8.26
N ASP A 52 0.46 -1.69 8.29
CA ASP A 52 0.56 -0.90 9.51
C ASP A 52 -0.81 -0.59 10.11
N VAL A 53 -1.80 -0.20 9.29
CA VAL A 53 -3.18 -0.01 9.74
C VAL A 53 -3.78 -1.30 10.33
N LEU A 54 -3.48 -2.46 9.72
CA LEU A 54 -3.98 -3.75 10.19
C LEU A 54 -3.32 -4.24 11.49
N ARG A 55 -2.06 -3.84 11.74
CA ARG A 55 -1.31 -4.20 12.96
C ARG A 55 -1.53 -3.25 14.12
N SER A 56 -1.87 -1.99 13.86
CA SER A 56 -2.09 -1.01 14.92
C SER A 56 -3.29 -1.40 15.82
N ASP A 57 -3.23 -1.00 17.08
CA ASP A 57 -4.34 -1.08 18.05
C ASP A 57 -5.01 0.28 18.28
N GLU A 58 -4.56 1.34 17.60
CA GLU A 58 -5.07 2.70 17.73
C GLU A 58 -6.50 2.86 17.16
N THR A 59 -7.09 4.04 17.30
CA THR A 59 -8.37 4.31 16.63
C THR A 59 -8.18 4.38 15.11
N VAL A 60 -9.24 4.11 14.34
CA VAL A 60 -9.20 4.20 12.86
C VAL A 60 -8.74 5.59 12.39
N VAL A 61 -9.16 6.65 13.09
CA VAL A 61 -8.80 8.03 12.76
C VAL A 61 -7.30 8.26 12.91
N ASP A 62 -6.72 7.81 14.03
CA ASP A 62 -5.29 7.96 14.31
C ASP A 62 -4.44 7.15 13.32
N ARG A 63 -4.85 5.91 13.03
CA ARG A 63 -4.18 5.07 12.02
C ARG A 63 -4.13 5.72 10.64
N LEU A 64 -5.26 6.27 10.18
CA LEU A 64 -5.35 6.92 8.88
C LEU A 64 -4.52 8.21 8.82
N ALA A 65 -4.36 8.91 9.94
CA ALA A 65 -3.51 10.11 10.03
C ALA A 65 -2.02 9.79 9.85
N HIS A 66 -1.59 8.57 10.18
CA HIS A 66 -0.21 8.10 9.98
C HIS A 66 0.11 7.71 8.53
N ILE A 67 -0.89 7.55 7.65
CA ILE A 67 -0.66 7.25 6.24
C ILE A 67 -0.20 8.52 5.51
N THR A 68 1.07 8.56 5.13
CA THR A 68 1.68 9.67 4.38
C THR A 68 1.51 9.54 2.87
N LEU A 69 1.15 8.36 2.35
CA LEU A 69 0.96 8.14 0.93
C LEU A 69 -0.25 8.94 0.41
N ALA A 70 0.03 9.90 -0.47
CA ALA A 70 -0.97 10.83 -0.99
C ALA A 70 -2.20 10.10 -1.57
N GLY A 71 -3.37 10.42 -1.03
CA GLY A 71 -4.67 9.90 -1.47
C GLY A 71 -5.03 8.50 -0.95
N LEU A 72 -4.10 7.77 -0.33
CA LEU A 72 -4.39 6.43 0.19
C LEU A 72 -5.34 6.50 1.41
N SER A 73 -5.06 7.38 2.37
CA SER A 73 -5.91 7.57 3.56
C SER A 73 -7.34 7.93 3.18
N SER A 74 -7.51 8.89 2.26
CA SER A 74 -8.82 9.29 1.73
C SER A 74 -9.55 8.15 1.01
N SER A 75 -8.81 7.35 0.24
CA SER A 75 -9.36 6.19 -0.46
C SER A 75 -9.86 5.12 0.52
N ILE A 76 -9.09 4.82 1.57
CA ILE A 76 -9.49 3.86 2.61
C ILE A 76 -10.70 4.40 3.38
N ALA A 77 -10.67 5.65 3.82
CA ALA A 77 -11.78 6.29 4.54
C ALA A 77 -13.10 6.21 3.75
N THR A 78 -13.03 6.47 2.44
CA THR A 78 -14.21 6.40 1.55
C THR A 78 -14.78 4.98 1.43
N ARG A 79 -13.94 3.94 1.46
CA ARG A 79 -14.40 2.55 1.42
C ARG A 79 -14.96 2.06 2.75
N MET A 80 -14.46 2.59 3.87
CA MET A 80 -14.96 2.27 5.21
C MET A 80 -16.32 2.90 5.50
N ASP A 81 -16.54 4.12 5.00
CA ASP A 81 -17.83 4.82 5.07
C ASP A 81 -18.30 5.22 3.66
N PRO A 82 -18.86 4.25 2.90
CA PRO A 82 -19.34 4.51 1.56
C PRO A 82 -20.54 5.47 1.61
N PRO A 83 -20.71 6.36 0.61
CA PRO A 83 -21.71 7.43 0.63
C PRO A 83 -23.16 6.96 0.80
N ALA A 84 -23.46 5.69 0.50
CA ALA A 84 -24.78 5.08 0.73
C ALA A 84 -25.12 4.90 2.23
N ASN A 85 -24.14 4.97 3.13
CA ASN A 85 -24.29 4.71 4.56
C ASN A 85 -24.59 5.99 5.38
N ARG A 86 -24.70 7.16 4.73
CA ARG A 86 -24.87 8.48 5.38
C ARG A 86 -26.32 8.97 5.46
N SER A 87 -27.29 8.11 5.15
CA SER A 87 -28.72 8.48 5.07
C SER A 87 -29.61 7.79 6.11
N GLY A 88 -29.03 7.36 7.24
CA GLY A 88 -29.73 6.73 8.36
C GLY A 88 -29.71 7.58 9.62
#